data_AF-A0A0D2P7S4-F1
#
_entry.id   AF-A0A0D2P7S4-F1
#
_cell.length_a   1.000
_cell.length_b   1.000
_cell.length_c   1.000
_cell.angle_alpha   90.00
_cell.angle_beta   90.00
_cell.angle_gamma   90.00
#
_symmetry.space_group_name_H-M   'P 1'
#
loop_
_entity.id
_entity.type
_entity.pdbx_description
1 polymer ?
#
loop_
_entity_poly.entity_id
_entity_poly.type
_entity_poly.pdbx_seq_one_letter_code
_entity_poly.pdbx_strand_id
1 'polypeptide(L)'
;MVSLFPQPGPLLPGFPTLLITGPYHSSAPIHLALTLNSELGPQAHALILAPSRTLFKDAILRLNDHWLYANSGTGRNAALATSVTLLYPPTPVHLSLVLSMLCVPGTENQSAGLHPKTAQAVAPSLVVLAEPSRYFLPSVDPSMSSYVPPTALHLTLT
;
A
#
# COMPACT_ATOMS: atom_id res chain seq x y z
N MET A 1 -14.84 -11.71 -3.00
CA MET A 1 -14.75 -10.55 -2.10
C MET A 1 -13.29 -10.37 -1.68
N VAL A 2 -12.88 -9.17 -1.26
CA VAL A 2 -11.48 -8.82 -0.92
C VAL A 2 -11.10 -9.33 0.48
N SER A 3 -9.84 -9.73 0.68
CA SER A 3 -9.32 -10.25 1.95
C SER A 3 -7.94 -9.67 2.27
N LEU A 4 -7.66 -9.46 3.57
CA LEU A 4 -6.32 -9.11 4.09
C LEU A 4 -5.44 -10.35 4.35
N PHE A 5 -6.06 -11.52 4.39
CA PHE A 5 -5.43 -12.77 4.79
C PHE A 5 -5.57 -13.81 3.68
N PRO A 6 -4.65 -14.78 3.62
CA PRO A 6 -4.80 -15.90 2.70
C PRO A 6 -6.12 -16.65 2.96
N GLN A 7 -6.74 -17.13 1.89
CA GLN A 7 -7.96 -17.94 2.03
C GLN A 7 -7.64 -19.34 2.60
N PRO A 8 -8.54 -19.93 3.39
CA PRO A 8 -9.83 -19.39 3.86
C PRO A 8 -9.63 -18.41 5.02
N GLY A 9 -10.01 -17.14 4.81
CA GLY A 9 -9.82 -16.06 5.77
C GLY A 9 -11.03 -15.12 5.77
N PRO A 10 -11.12 -14.22 6.76
CA PRO A 10 -12.23 -13.29 6.88
C PRO A 10 -12.25 -12.35 5.67
N LEU A 11 -13.41 -12.23 5.06
CA LEU A 11 -13.65 -11.33 3.94
C LEU A 11 -13.96 -9.93 4.46
N LEU A 12 -13.46 -8.92 3.77
CA LEU A 12 -13.80 -7.54 4.07
C LEU A 12 -15.14 -7.17 3.41
N PRO A 13 -15.96 -6.34 4.09
CA PRO A 13 -17.11 -5.71 3.45
C PRO A 13 -16.62 -4.75 2.34
N GLY A 14 -17.52 -4.30 1.46
CA GLY A 14 -17.17 -3.25 0.49
C GLY A 14 -16.76 -1.96 1.21
N PHE A 15 -15.64 -1.35 0.82
CA PHE A 15 -15.12 -0.13 1.42
C PHE A 15 -14.67 0.86 0.34
N PRO A 16 -15.01 2.16 0.46
CA PRO A 16 -14.34 3.21 -0.30
C PRO A 16 -12.99 3.59 0.34
N THR A 17 -12.92 3.53 1.67
CA THR A 17 -11.73 3.78 2.49
C THR A 17 -11.72 2.82 3.67
N LEU A 18 -10.52 2.38 4.07
CA LEU A 18 -10.33 1.46 5.19
C LEU A 18 -9.09 1.87 5.97
N LEU A 19 -9.25 2.14 7.26
CA LEU A 19 -8.15 2.36 8.19
C LEU A 19 -8.00 1.14 9.10
N ILE A 20 -6.82 0.53 9.10
CA ILE A 20 -6.47 -0.58 9.97
C ILE A 20 -5.46 -0.06 10.99
N THR A 21 -5.78 -0.21 12.26
CA THR A 21 -4.93 0.19 13.38
C THR A 21 -4.50 -1.02 14.19
N GLY A 22 -3.29 -0.95 14.76
CA GLY A 22 -2.73 -2.03 15.59
C GLY A 22 -1.87 -3.01 14.79
N PRO A 23 -1.46 -4.12 15.43
CA PRO A 23 -0.64 -5.13 14.78
C PRO A 23 -1.45 -5.82 13.67
N TYR A 24 -0.92 -5.81 12.45
CA TYR A 24 -1.48 -6.53 11.32
C TYR A 24 -0.40 -7.37 10.65
N HIS A 25 -0.82 -8.33 9.84
CA HIS A 25 0.08 -9.24 9.14
C HIS A 25 0.89 -8.47 8.09
N SER A 26 2.24 -8.52 8.11
CA SER A 26 3.08 -7.69 7.23
C SER A 26 2.82 -7.92 5.73
N SER A 27 2.33 -9.10 5.33
CA SER A 27 1.93 -9.39 3.95
C SER A 27 0.48 -8.98 3.61
N ALA A 28 -0.31 -8.50 4.57
CA ALA A 28 -1.71 -8.12 4.34
C ALA A 28 -1.91 -7.10 3.20
N PRO A 29 -1.05 -6.07 3.03
CA PRO A 29 -1.13 -5.18 1.87
C PRO A 29 -1.03 -5.92 0.52
N ILE A 30 -0.22 -6.98 0.46
CA ILE A 30 -0.04 -7.79 -0.75
C ILE A 30 -1.28 -8.66 -0.98
N HIS A 31 -1.77 -9.34 0.06
CA HIS A 31 -3.00 -10.14 -0.04
C HIS A 31 -4.20 -9.31 -0.48
N LEU A 32 -4.33 -8.11 0.09
CA LEU A 32 -5.39 -7.16 -0.28
C LEU A 32 -5.31 -6.80 -1.77
N ALA A 33 -4.12 -6.41 -2.24
CA ALA A 33 -3.90 -6.04 -3.63
C ALA A 33 -4.17 -7.20 -4.60
N LEU A 34 -3.66 -8.40 -4.29
CA LEU A 34 -3.85 -9.58 -5.13
C LEU A 34 -5.31 -10.02 -5.17
N THR A 35 -6.00 -10.03 -4.03
CA THR A 35 -7.41 -10.43 -3.96
C THR A 35 -8.29 -9.44 -4.69
N LEU A 36 -8.03 -8.13 -4.53
CA LEU A 36 -8.76 -7.10 -5.27
C LEU A 36 -8.55 -7.23 -6.78
N ASN A 37 -7.31 -7.41 -7.24
CA ASN A 37 -7.02 -7.58 -8.67
C ASN A 37 -7.69 -8.85 -9.22
N SER A 38 -7.77 -9.91 -8.42
CA SER A 38 -8.49 -11.13 -8.81
C SER A 38 -10.00 -10.91 -8.95
N GLU A 39 -10.57 -9.99 -8.19
CA GLU A 39 -12.01 -9.70 -8.19
C GLU A 39 -12.42 -8.75 -9.31
N LEU A 40 -11.67 -7.66 -9.48
CA LEU A 40 -11.95 -6.61 -10.46
C LEU A 40 -11.42 -6.95 -11.86
N GLY A 41 -10.55 -7.96 -11.98
CA GLY A 41 -10.04 -8.46 -13.24
C GLY A 41 -8.87 -7.64 -13.80
N PRO A 42 -8.56 -7.79 -15.11
CA PRO A 42 -7.30 -7.33 -15.70
C PRO A 42 -7.13 -5.81 -15.78
N GLN A 43 -8.20 -5.02 -15.59
CA GLN A 43 -8.13 -3.56 -15.57
C GLN A 43 -7.79 -3.00 -14.18
N ALA A 44 -7.77 -3.84 -13.15
CA ALA A 44 -7.52 -3.41 -11.80
C ALA A 44 -6.02 -3.20 -11.56
N HIS A 45 -5.69 -2.07 -10.95
CA HIS A 45 -4.34 -1.73 -10.57
C HIS A 45 -4.28 -1.32 -9.10
N ALA A 46 -3.37 -1.92 -8.34
CA ALA A 46 -3.15 -1.58 -6.95
C ALA A 46 -1.83 -0.83 -6.81
N LEU A 47 -1.84 0.27 -6.06
CA LEU A 47 -0.65 1.03 -5.69
C LEU A 47 -0.40 0.89 -4.19
N ILE A 48 0.77 0.37 -3.82
CA ILE A 48 1.20 0.27 -2.42
C ILE A 48 2.32 1.28 -2.19
N LEU A 49 2.14 2.14 -1.21
CA LEU A 49 3.13 3.10 -0.74
C LEU A 49 3.66 2.64 0.61
N ALA A 50 4.98 2.45 0.73
CA ALA A 50 5.63 2.06 1.98
C ALA A 50 6.84 2.96 2.27
N PRO A 51 7.14 3.29 3.52
CA PRO A 51 8.22 4.24 3.86
C PRO A 51 9.63 3.75 3.50
N SER A 52 9.85 2.43 3.48
CA SER A 52 11.15 1.85 3.14
C SER A 52 11.01 0.48 2.51
N ARG A 53 11.74 0.27 1.41
CA ARG A 53 11.82 -1.02 0.72
C ARG A 53 12.45 -2.10 1.58
N THR A 54 13.52 -1.76 2.30
CA THR A 54 14.25 -2.73 3.13
C THR A 54 13.38 -3.19 4.28
N LEU A 55 12.81 -2.25 5.04
CA LEU A 55 11.96 -2.58 6.19
C LEU A 55 10.71 -3.36 5.78
N PHE A 56 10.06 -2.97 4.68
CA PHE A 56 8.89 -3.67 4.17
C PHE A 56 9.24 -5.11 3.74
N LYS A 57 10.32 -5.27 2.96
CA LYS A 57 10.81 -6.58 2.54
C LYS A 57 11.20 -7.45 3.73
N ASP A 58 11.94 -6.91 4.69
CA ASP A 58 12.41 -7.64 5.87
C ASP A 58 11.24 -8.03 6.78
N ALA A 59 10.19 -7.21 6.86
CA ALA A 59 8.97 -7.54 7.60
C ALA A 59 8.23 -8.72 6.95
N ILE A 60 8.15 -8.77 5.61
CA ILE A 60 7.53 -9.88 4.87
C ILE A 60 8.37 -11.15 4.99
N LEU A 61 9.69 -11.05 4.83
CA LEU A 61 10.59 -12.21 4.94
C LEU A 61 10.58 -12.80 6.35
N ARG A 62 10.58 -11.97 7.40
CA ARG A 62 10.51 -12.44 8.79
C ARG A 62 9.21 -13.13 9.12
N LEU A 63 8.11 -12.65 8.54
CA LEU A 63 6.79 -13.26 8.72
C LEU A 63 6.71 -14.65 8.09
N ASN A 64 7.51 -14.90 7.04
CA ASN A 64 7.59 -16.18 6.32
C ASN A 64 6.20 -16.75 5.97
N ASP A 65 5.42 -15.94 5.26
CA ASP A 65 4.06 -16.28 4.89
C ASP A 65 4.03 -17.50 3.96
N HIS A 66 3.52 -18.62 4.47
CA HIS A 66 3.40 -19.89 3.75
C HIS A 66 2.55 -19.75 2.49
N TRP A 67 1.49 -18.93 2.51
CA TRP A 67 0.66 -18.78 1.33
C TRP A 67 1.45 -18.12 0.21
N LEU A 68 2.15 -17.02 0.50
CA LEU A 68 2.97 -16.34 -0.50
C LEU A 68 4.04 -17.27 -1.05
N TYR A 69 4.71 -18.04 -0.20
CA TYR A 69 5.71 -19.02 -0.62
C TYR A 69 5.12 -20.07 -1.58
N ALA A 70 3.95 -20.64 -1.25
CA ALA A 70 3.30 -21.65 -2.07
C ALA A 70 2.70 -21.09 -3.38
N ASN A 71 2.37 -19.80 -3.42
CA ASN A 71 1.55 -19.20 -4.48
C ASN A 71 2.30 -18.19 -5.38
N SER A 72 3.50 -17.74 -5.00
CA SER A 72 4.26 -16.72 -5.73
C SER A 72 4.77 -17.18 -7.11
N GLY A 73 4.91 -18.48 -7.33
CA GLY A 73 5.38 -19.07 -8.60
C GLY A 73 4.27 -19.47 -9.57
N THR A 74 3.00 -19.28 -9.21
CA THR A 74 1.89 -19.65 -10.07
C THR A 74 1.61 -18.57 -11.11
N GLY A 75 1.41 -18.95 -12.38
CA GLY A 75 1.19 -17.99 -13.47
C GLY A 75 0.02 -17.04 -13.21
N ARG A 76 -1.04 -17.54 -12.55
CA ARG A 76 -2.19 -16.73 -12.15
C ARG A 76 -1.81 -15.60 -11.20
N ASN A 77 -1.10 -15.90 -10.11
CA ASN A 77 -0.75 -14.89 -9.13
C ASN A 77 0.39 -13.98 -9.62
N ALA A 78 1.29 -14.50 -10.45
CA ALA A 78 2.28 -13.68 -11.15
C ALA A 78 1.60 -12.63 -12.03
N ALA A 79 0.58 -13.01 -12.81
CA ALA A 79 -0.20 -12.06 -13.60
C ALA A 79 -0.89 -11.02 -12.72
N LEU A 80 -1.53 -11.42 -11.61
CA LEU A 80 -2.16 -10.46 -10.68
C LEU A 80 -1.13 -9.51 -10.04
N ALA A 81 0.07 -10.00 -9.75
CA ALA A 81 1.16 -9.22 -9.18
C ALA A 81 1.74 -8.20 -10.18
N THR A 82 1.68 -8.44 -11.49
CA THR A 82 2.11 -7.44 -12.49
C THR A 82 1.28 -6.16 -12.45
N SER A 83 0.03 -6.25 -11.99
CA SER A 83 -0.85 -5.09 -11.82
C SER A 83 -0.70 -4.41 -10.44
N VAL A 84 0.27 -4.83 -9.63
CA VAL A 84 0.58 -4.20 -8.33
C VAL A 84 1.87 -3.39 -8.44
N THR A 85 1.77 -2.09 -8.19
CA THR A 85 2.92 -1.18 -8.15
C THR A 85 3.30 -0.87 -6.71
N LEU A 86 4.60 -0.98 -6.38
CA LEU A 86 5.13 -0.64 -5.06
C LEU A 86 6.05 0.58 -5.19
N LEU A 87 5.73 1.67 -4.49
CA LEU A 87 6.60 2.84 -4.38
C LEU A 87 7.05 3.02 -2.94
N TYR A 88 8.26 3.56 -2.79
CA TYR A 88 8.90 3.71 -1.48
C TYR A 88 9.29 5.16 -1.19
N PRO A 89 8.33 6.08 -0.98
CA PRO A 89 8.66 7.46 -0.67
C PRO A 89 9.40 7.54 0.68
N PRO A 90 10.66 7.99 0.72
CA PRO A 90 11.49 7.87 1.94
C PRO A 90 11.15 8.90 3.02
N THR A 91 10.51 10.02 2.65
CA THR A 91 10.16 11.09 3.60
C THR A 91 8.69 11.50 3.44
N PRO A 92 8.09 12.18 4.43
CA PRO A 92 6.70 12.64 4.33
C PRO A 92 6.47 13.55 3.11
N VAL A 93 7.47 14.36 2.74
CA VAL A 93 7.42 15.26 1.57
C VAL A 93 7.36 14.46 0.26
N HIS A 94 8.11 13.36 0.17
CA HIS A 94 8.03 12.49 -1.01
C HIS A 94 6.66 11.79 -1.08
N LEU A 95 6.11 11.38 0.06
CA LEU A 95 4.77 10.79 0.10
C LEU A 95 3.72 11.80 -0.36
N SER A 96 3.74 13.03 0.17
CA SER A 96 2.79 14.07 -0.24
C SER A 96 2.91 14.41 -1.71
N LEU A 97 4.13 14.44 -2.26
CA LEU A 97 4.34 14.65 -3.69
C LEU A 97 3.71 13.52 -4.51
N VAL A 98 3.97 12.26 -4.16
CA VAL A 98 3.38 11.10 -4.85
C VAL A 98 1.85 11.16 -4.81
N LEU A 99 1.27 11.43 -3.63
CA LEU A 99 -0.18 11.53 -3.46
C LEU A 99 -0.77 12.69 -4.28
N SER A 100 -0.08 13.83 -4.37
CA SER A 100 -0.53 14.97 -5.18
C SER A 100 -0.52 14.69 -6.69
N MET A 101 0.27 13.72 -7.14
CA MET A 101 0.31 13.29 -8.54
C MET A 101 -0.75 12.24 -8.89
N LEU A 102 -1.47 11.70 -7.90
CA LEU A 102 -2.58 10.79 -8.13
C LEU A 102 -3.81 11.59 -8.55
N CYS A 103 -3.97 11.80 -9.85
CA CYS A 103 -5.16 12.43 -10.40
C CYS A 103 -6.19 11.39 -10.83
N VAL A 104 -7.45 11.64 -10.48
CA VAL A 104 -8.58 10.90 -11.01
C VAL A 104 -9.00 11.55 -12.34
N PRO A 105 -8.97 10.84 -13.47
CA PRO A 105 -9.47 11.38 -14.72
C PRO A 105 -10.98 11.66 -14.59
N GLY A 106 -11.41 12.92 -14.77
CA GLY A 106 -12.83 13.31 -14.75
C GLY A 106 -13.20 14.50 -13.84
N THR A 107 -12.33 14.96 -12.95
CA THR A 107 -12.57 16.18 -12.16
C THR A 107 -12.10 17.43 -12.91
N GLU A 108 -12.95 18.45 -13.01
CA GLU A 108 -12.86 19.66 -13.85
C GLU A 108 -11.63 20.58 -13.64
N ASN A 109 -10.70 20.23 -12.75
CA ASN A 109 -9.47 20.99 -12.47
C ASN A 109 -8.24 20.49 -13.24
N GLN A 110 -8.40 19.99 -14.47
CA GLN A 110 -7.26 19.57 -15.31
C GLN A 110 -6.74 20.73 -16.15
N SER A 111 -5.96 21.62 -15.53
CA SER A 111 -5.17 22.64 -16.23
C SER A 111 -3.88 22.98 -15.47
N ALA A 112 -3.18 21.96 -14.97
CA ALA A 112 -1.76 22.10 -14.62
C ALA A 112 -1.04 20.85 -15.13
N GLY A 113 -0.21 21.04 -16.16
CA GLY A 113 0.43 19.96 -16.91
C GLY A 113 1.23 19.01 -16.03
N LEU A 114 0.63 17.88 -15.69
CA LEU A 114 1.38 16.73 -15.21
C LEU A 114 2.19 16.18 -16.39
N HIS A 115 3.50 16.10 -16.22
CA HIS A 115 4.39 15.60 -17.25
C HIS A 115 4.04 14.11 -17.52
N PRO A 116 3.93 13.64 -18.78
CA PRO A 116 3.52 12.26 -19.09
C PRO A 116 4.50 11.20 -18.56
N LYS A 117 5.71 11.60 -18.14
CA LYS A 117 6.66 10.72 -17.43
C LYS A 117 6.41 10.60 -15.92
N THR A 118 5.62 11.50 -15.34
CA THR A 118 5.33 11.54 -13.89
C THR A 118 3.88 11.17 -13.58
N ALA A 119 2.99 11.25 -14.57
CA ALA A 119 1.62 10.77 -14.45
C ALA A 119 1.57 9.23 -14.58
N GLN A 120 0.87 8.58 -13.66
CA GLN A 120 0.61 7.15 -13.77
C GLN A 120 -0.30 6.89 -14.99
N ALA A 121 0.08 5.94 -15.85
CA ALA A 121 -0.65 5.68 -17.09
C ALA A 121 -2.08 5.18 -16.87
N VAL A 122 -2.35 4.59 -15.71
CA VAL A 122 -3.66 4.07 -15.31
C VAL A 122 -3.94 4.49 -13.87
N ALA A 123 -5.16 4.97 -13.61
CA ALA A 123 -5.59 5.32 -12.27
C ALA A 123 -5.67 4.05 -11.40
N PRO A 124 -5.08 4.03 -10.20
CA PRO A 124 -5.15 2.87 -9.32
C PRO A 124 -6.59 2.66 -8.83
N SER A 125 -7.06 1.41 -8.88
CA SER A 125 -8.33 0.98 -8.28
C SER A 125 -8.24 0.88 -6.75
N LEU A 126 -7.03 0.81 -6.22
CA LEU A 126 -6.74 0.78 -4.79
C LEU A 126 -5.40 1.44 -4.50
N VAL A 127 -5.38 2.31 -3.50
CA VAL A 127 -4.16 2.88 -2.94
C VAL A 127 -4.02 2.37 -1.50
N VAL A 128 -2.90 1.72 -1.19
CA VAL A 128 -2.58 1.20 0.13
C VAL A 128 -1.42 1.99 0.71
N LEU A 129 -1.66 2.62 1.86
CA LEU A 129 -0.60 3.28 2.64
C LEU A 129 -0.13 2.29 3.72
N ALA A 130 1.01 1.64 3.49
CA ALA A 130 1.59 0.70 4.44
C ALA A 130 2.44 1.44 5.48
N GLU A 131 2.08 1.30 6.75
CA GLU A 131 2.78 1.90 7.90
C GLU A 131 3.02 3.43 7.79
N PRO A 132 2.02 4.27 7.44
CA PRO A 132 2.22 5.70 7.27
C PRO A 132 2.63 6.40 8.59
N SER A 133 2.36 5.79 9.74
CA SER A 133 2.80 6.27 11.05
C SER A 133 4.32 6.42 11.16
N ARG A 134 5.11 5.64 10.40
CA ARG A 134 6.58 5.72 10.42
C ARG A 134 7.13 7.06 9.96
N TYR A 135 6.41 7.80 9.14
CA TYR A 135 6.80 9.15 8.73
C TYR A 135 6.79 10.16 9.88
N PHE A 136 6.11 9.84 10.98
CA PHE A 136 5.96 10.70 12.15
C PHE A 136 6.77 10.22 13.35
N LEU A 137 7.48 9.09 13.21
CA LEU A 137 8.40 8.64 14.25
C LEU A 137 9.72 9.43 14.13
N PRO A 138 10.32 9.85 15.25
CA PRO A 138 11.64 10.46 15.21
C PRO A 138 12.63 9.47 14.59
N SER A 139 13.52 9.97 13.74
CA SER A 139 14.70 9.22 13.30
C SER A 139 15.41 8.76 14.56
N VAL A 140 15.44 7.46 14.82
CA VAL A 140 16.21 6.93 15.95
C VAL A 140 17.67 7.12 15.56
N ASP A 141 18.25 8.26 15.95
CA ASP A 141 19.68 8.36 16.09
C ASP A 141 20.09 7.28 17.11
N PRO A 142 21.01 6.35 16.77
CA PRO A 142 21.38 5.25 17.66
C PRO A 142 22.04 5.71 18.98
N SER A 143 22.15 7.02 19.22
CA SER A 143 22.72 7.63 20.42
C SER A 143 21.70 8.07 21.47
N MET A 144 20.39 8.05 21.21
CA MET A 144 19.39 8.44 22.22
C MET A 144 18.30 7.38 22.41
N SER A 145 18.60 6.45 23.33
CA SER A 145 17.59 5.65 24.02
C SER A 145 16.77 6.56 24.94
N SER A 146 15.53 6.88 24.56
CA SER A 146 14.41 6.99 25.51
C SER A 146 13.06 7.06 24.79
N TYR A 147 12.16 6.20 25.27
CA TYR A 147 10.72 6.04 25.00
C TYR A 147 9.98 7.19 24.29
N VAL A 148 9.21 6.86 23.24
CA VAL A 148 8.06 7.65 22.78
C VAL A 148 6.87 6.72 22.50
N PRO A 149 5.67 6.97 23.06
CA PRO A 149 4.49 6.11 22.89
C PRO A 149 3.85 6.27 21.50
N PRO A 150 3.05 5.30 21.03
CA PRO A 150 2.41 5.38 19.72
C PRO A 150 1.17 6.29 19.80
N THR A 151 1.27 7.52 19.30
CA THR A 151 0.09 8.37 19.04
C THR A 151 -0.53 8.02 17.69
N ALA A 152 -1.78 7.56 17.73
CA ALA A 152 -2.64 7.39 16.57
C ALA A 152 -2.98 8.76 15.96
N LEU A 153 -2.90 8.89 14.63
CA LEU A 153 -3.34 10.08 13.89
C LEU A 153 -4.53 9.72 13.00
N HIS A 154 -5.61 10.46 13.24
CA HIS A 154 -6.89 10.40 12.55
C HIS A 154 -6.79 11.28 11.30
N LEU A 155 -7.00 10.72 10.10
CA LEU A 155 -7.16 11.49 8.87
C LEU A 155 -8.57 11.28 8.33
N THR A 156 -9.41 12.29 8.55
CA THR A 156 -10.72 12.47 7.92
C THR A 156 -10.49 13.22 6.61
N LEU A 157 -10.89 12.63 5.48
CA LEU A 157 -11.02 13.34 4.21
C LEU A 157 -12.50 13.72 4.07
N THR A 158 -12.77 15.02 4.13
CA THR A 158 -14.03 15.66 3.68
C THR A 158 -14.05 15.79 2.18
#